data_AF-A0A7D5NFA5-F1
#
_entry.id   AF-A0A7D5NFA5-F1
#
_cell.length_a   1.000
_cell.length_b   1.000
_cell.length_c   1.000
_cell.angle_alpha   90.00
_cell.angle_beta   90.00
_cell.angle_gamma   90.00
#
_symmetry.space_group_name_H-M   'P 1'
#
loop_
_entity.id
_entity.type
_entity.pdbx_description
1 polymer ?
#
loop_
_entity_poly.entity_id
_entity_poly.type
_entity_poly.pdbx_seq_one_letter_code
_entity_poly.pdbx_strand_id
1 'polypeptide(L)'
;MKYKVLLIFIISGIFFNCFANEQPKYIEFIAKKGDKVELIFKKYNLPKTQRMFVAFINLNKRKTNKELKLMSGLKYKLPIIVVERKNLTKTLKQFVSEDSANRIQTLIINYNKSLSQKGIKTEQSEIWIPLHFLEDEIEVSRKENQVQSESKKHKSNLNPKSFKPYYGKIKNVKKRTNHLKDFVFYLVSGHGGPDPGAIGYFEGKELHEDEYAYDITLRLAKHLEENGGKVYMITIDTVDGIRDDRILETSNREVFYGGVQIPTNQKERLELCANILNDLYKKESKNKSKKHISINIHLDSRSEEEKVDVFYYYQENNLESKILAETLQQTFAEQYEKYQPGRGYFGTIETRNLFMLRNSLPTTVYIELGNIRNKSNQYRFVEKNNREAISKWLCLGLIKFSRLMRDGKATKSK
;
A
#
# COMPACT_ATOMS: atom_id res chain seq x y z
N MET A 1 5.90 -36.25 -2.09
CA MET A 1 4.75 -37.02 -2.63
C MET A 1 3.52 -36.12 -2.61
N LYS A 2 2.87 -35.91 -3.78
CA LYS A 2 1.53 -35.33 -4.01
C LYS A 2 1.21 -33.89 -3.51
N TYR A 3 1.63 -32.88 -4.30
CA TYR A 3 0.78 -31.72 -4.60
C TYR A 3 0.50 -31.70 -6.11
N LYS A 4 -0.33 -32.67 -6.54
CA LYS A 4 -0.86 -32.75 -7.90
C LYS A 4 -2.08 -31.81 -7.99
N VAL A 5 -2.05 -30.92 -8.98
CA VAL A 5 -3.22 -30.60 -9.83
C VAL A 5 -4.42 -29.91 -9.15
N LEU A 6 -4.25 -28.69 -8.64
CA LEU A 6 -5.39 -27.80 -8.33
C LEU A 6 -5.24 -26.37 -8.87
N LEU A 7 -4.62 -26.22 -10.05
CA LEU A 7 -4.54 -24.94 -10.77
C LEU A 7 -4.96 -25.09 -12.25
N ILE A 8 -5.76 -26.12 -12.58
CA ILE A 8 -6.09 -26.50 -13.96
C ILE A 8 -7.48 -26.01 -14.41
N PHE A 9 -8.38 -25.58 -13.52
CA PHE A 9 -9.78 -25.33 -13.91
C PHE A 9 -10.21 -23.86 -14.08
N ILE A 10 -9.40 -22.88 -13.72
CA ILE A 10 -9.88 -21.48 -13.58
C ILE A 10 -10.02 -20.75 -14.92
N ILE A 11 -9.22 -21.08 -15.94
CA ILE A 11 -9.28 -20.40 -17.25
C ILE A 11 -10.38 -20.98 -18.16
N SER A 12 -10.75 -22.26 -18.03
CA SER A 12 -11.79 -22.84 -18.92
C SER A 12 -13.20 -22.84 -18.35
N GLY A 13 -13.40 -22.82 -17.02
CA GLY A 13 -14.74 -22.95 -16.43
C GLY A 13 -15.51 -21.64 -16.25
N ILE A 14 -14.80 -20.52 -15.98
CA ILE A 14 -15.44 -19.25 -15.61
C ILE A 14 -15.77 -18.42 -16.87
N PHE A 15 -14.90 -18.45 -17.88
CA PHE A 15 -15.16 -17.75 -19.14
C PHE A 15 -16.15 -18.48 -20.06
N PHE A 16 -16.32 -19.81 -19.96
CA PHE A 16 -17.29 -20.54 -20.80
C PHE A 16 -18.75 -20.38 -20.37
N ASN A 17 -19.02 -20.17 -19.07
CA ASN A 17 -20.40 -20.14 -18.55
C ASN A 17 -21.07 -18.76 -18.62
N CYS A 18 -20.30 -17.67 -18.79
CA CYS A 18 -20.85 -16.31 -18.78
C CYS A 18 -21.20 -15.75 -20.18
N PHE A 19 -20.60 -16.30 -21.24
CA PHE A 19 -21.03 -15.98 -22.61
C PHE A 19 -22.09 -16.99 -23.03
N ALA A 20 -23.36 -16.60 -22.88
CA ALA A 20 -24.43 -17.31 -23.57
C ALA A 20 -24.14 -17.26 -25.09
N ASN A 21 -23.75 -18.41 -25.63
CA ASN A 21 -23.61 -18.77 -27.05
C ASN A 21 -22.47 -18.20 -27.93
N GLU A 22 -21.52 -17.38 -27.44
CA GLU A 22 -20.36 -16.97 -28.27
C GLU A 22 -19.02 -16.98 -27.53
N GLN A 23 -17.97 -17.50 -28.18
CA GLN A 23 -16.61 -17.47 -27.62
C GLN A 23 -16.11 -16.03 -27.50
N PRO A 24 -15.44 -15.65 -26.39
CA PRO A 24 -14.89 -14.31 -26.24
C PRO A 24 -13.91 -13.99 -27.38
N LYS A 25 -14.08 -12.80 -27.98
CA LYS A 25 -13.14 -12.25 -28.98
C LYS A 25 -11.86 -11.81 -28.26
N TYR A 26 -10.71 -12.25 -28.77
CA TYR A 26 -9.38 -11.86 -28.24
C TYR A 26 -8.61 -11.06 -29.26
N ILE A 27 -7.68 -10.23 -28.79
CA ILE A 27 -6.69 -9.58 -29.68
C ILE A 27 -5.74 -10.62 -30.24
N GLU A 28 -5.46 -10.55 -31.53
CA GLU A 28 -4.57 -11.46 -32.23
C GLU A 28 -3.37 -10.72 -32.83
N PHE A 29 -2.23 -11.41 -32.93
CA PHE A 29 -1.08 -10.96 -33.70
C PHE A 29 -0.46 -12.14 -34.47
N ILE A 30 0.22 -11.84 -35.57
CA ILE A 30 1.01 -12.81 -36.33
C ILE A 30 2.46 -12.69 -35.85
N ALA A 31 3.02 -13.78 -35.32
CA ALA A 31 4.39 -13.78 -34.83
C ALA A 31 5.38 -13.66 -35.99
N LYS A 32 6.43 -12.86 -35.81
CA LYS A 32 7.58 -12.74 -36.71
C LYS A 32 8.78 -13.48 -36.15
N LYS A 33 9.73 -13.82 -37.02
CA LYS A 33 11.02 -14.40 -36.61
C LYS A 33 11.70 -13.49 -35.58
N GLY A 34 11.99 -14.03 -34.40
CA GLY A 34 12.63 -13.30 -33.30
C GLY A 34 11.68 -12.64 -32.29
N ASP A 35 10.36 -12.69 -32.51
CA ASP A 35 9.40 -12.17 -31.53
C ASP A 35 9.51 -12.92 -30.20
N LYS A 36 9.52 -12.15 -29.11
CA LYS A 36 9.46 -12.66 -27.74
C LYS A 36 8.13 -12.26 -27.12
N VAL A 37 7.41 -13.20 -26.49
CA VAL A 37 6.12 -12.94 -25.83
C VAL A 37 6.20 -11.75 -24.88
N GLU A 38 7.30 -11.60 -24.15
CA GLU A 38 7.57 -10.46 -23.28
C GLU A 38 7.57 -9.09 -23.96
N LEU A 39 8.13 -9.02 -25.18
CA LEU A 39 8.18 -7.78 -25.95
C LEU A 39 6.80 -7.45 -26.52
N ILE A 40 6.04 -8.48 -26.91
CA ILE A 40 4.64 -8.34 -27.29
C ILE A 40 3.82 -7.85 -26.08
N PHE A 41 3.96 -8.44 -24.90
CA PHE A 41 3.29 -7.97 -23.69
C PHE A 41 3.62 -6.50 -23.41
N LYS A 42 4.90 -6.11 -23.48
CA LYS A 42 5.33 -4.71 -23.34
C LYS A 42 4.67 -3.78 -24.35
N LYS A 43 4.52 -4.21 -25.60
CA LYS A 43 3.85 -3.44 -26.67
C LYS A 43 2.38 -3.17 -26.31
N TYR A 44 1.68 -4.15 -25.76
CA TYR A 44 0.28 -4.06 -25.38
C TYR A 44 0.05 -3.69 -23.90
N ASN A 45 1.04 -3.15 -23.19
CA ASN A 45 0.92 -2.78 -21.77
C ASN A 45 0.44 -3.92 -20.85
N LEU A 46 0.78 -5.16 -21.17
CA LEU A 46 0.48 -6.31 -20.34
C LEU A 46 1.60 -6.55 -19.31
N PRO A 47 1.25 -6.90 -18.05
CA PRO A 47 2.26 -7.19 -17.04
C PRO A 47 2.95 -8.53 -17.31
N LYS A 48 4.25 -8.61 -17.04
CA LYS A 48 5.06 -9.83 -17.21
C LYS A 48 4.95 -10.77 -16.00
N THR A 49 3.74 -11.08 -15.56
CA THR A 49 3.50 -11.98 -14.43
C THR A 49 3.35 -13.44 -14.89
N GLN A 50 3.67 -14.39 -14.01
CA GLN A 50 3.47 -15.82 -14.27
C GLN A 50 2.02 -16.12 -14.70
N ARG A 51 1.03 -15.49 -14.04
CA ARG A 51 -0.40 -15.61 -14.38
C ARG A 51 -0.67 -15.20 -15.84
N MET A 52 -0.07 -14.09 -16.29
CA MET A 52 -0.25 -13.60 -17.65
C MET A 52 0.38 -14.51 -18.71
N PHE A 53 1.56 -15.08 -18.42
CA PHE A 53 2.16 -16.08 -19.31
C PHE A 53 1.34 -17.36 -19.37
N VAL A 54 0.80 -17.83 -18.24
CA VAL A 54 -0.09 -18.99 -18.19
C VAL A 54 -1.37 -18.73 -18.99
N ALA A 55 -1.99 -17.55 -18.85
CA ALA A 55 -3.14 -17.15 -19.64
C ALA A 55 -2.83 -17.18 -21.15
N PHE A 56 -1.70 -16.62 -21.56
CA PHE A 56 -1.26 -16.64 -22.95
C PHE A 56 -1.02 -18.06 -23.48
N ILE A 57 -0.35 -18.93 -22.72
CA ILE A 57 -0.14 -20.34 -23.08
C ILE A 57 -1.50 -21.04 -23.26
N ASN A 58 -2.44 -20.80 -22.35
CA ASN A 58 -3.75 -21.43 -22.37
C ASN A 58 -4.63 -20.97 -23.53
N LEU A 59 -4.52 -19.72 -23.97
CA LEU A 59 -5.23 -19.22 -25.16
C LEU A 59 -4.67 -19.77 -26.46
N ASN A 60 -3.39 -20.16 -26.46
CA ASN A 60 -2.66 -20.58 -27.65
C ASN A 60 -2.21 -22.04 -27.60
N LYS A 61 -2.96 -22.88 -26.87
CA LYS A 61 -2.68 -24.32 -26.73
C LYS A 61 -2.29 -24.92 -28.09
N ARG A 62 -1.26 -25.77 -28.08
CA ARG A 62 -0.64 -26.44 -29.24
C ARG A 62 0.21 -25.54 -30.17
N LYS A 63 0.14 -24.21 -30.06
CA LYS A 63 0.95 -23.27 -30.86
C LYS A 63 2.13 -22.67 -30.10
N THR A 64 2.18 -22.84 -28.78
CA THR A 64 3.27 -22.38 -27.90
C THR A 64 3.60 -23.46 -26.87
N ASN A 65 4.85 -23.49 -26.41
CA ASN A 65 5.34 -24.45 -25.42
C ASN A 65 5.60 -23.76 -24.06
N LYS A 66 6.02 -24.52 -23.05
CA LYS A 66 6.36 -23.95 -21.72
C LYS A 66 7.52 -22.94 -21.77
N GLU A 67 8.32 -22.97 -22.83
CA GLU A 67 9.42 -22.02 -23.08
C GLU A 67 8.96 -20.74 -23.79
N LEU A 68 7.65 -20.57 -24.03
CA LEU A 68 7.06 -19.39 -24.68
C LEU A 68 7.62 -19.11 -26.09
N LYS A 69 8.15 -20.13 -26.77
CA LYS A 69 8.64 -19.99 -28.15
C LYS A 69 7.46 -19.72 -29.09
N LEU A 70 7.61 -18.68 -29.91
CA LEU A 70 6.67 -18.30 -30.96
C LEU A 70 7.16 -18.82 -32.32
N MET A 71 6.27 -19.44 -33.08
CA MET A 71 6.53 -19.88 -34.44
C MET A 71 6.16 -18.78 -35.41
N SER A 72 7.12 -18.34 -36.22
CA SER A 72 6.93 -17.28 -37.22
C SER A 72 5.80 -17.64 -38.19
N GLY A 73 4.98 -16.66 -38.56
CA GLY A 73 3.84 -16.82 -39.46
C GLY A 73 2.57 -17.36 -38.78
N LEU A 74 2.65 -17.85 -37.53
CA LEU A 74 1.47 -18.28 -36.81
C LEU A 74 0.78 -17.11 -36.10
N LYS A 75 -0.55 -17.22 -36.05
CA LYS A 75 -1.44 -16.30 -35.35
C LYS A 75 -1.65 -16.74 -33.90
N TYR A 76 -1.41 -15.81 -32.98
CA TYR A 76 -1.52 -15.97 -31.53
C TYR A 76 -2.53 -14.99 -30.94
N LYS A 77 -3.28 -15.44 -29.92
CA LYS A 77 -4.22 -14.66 -29.11
C LYS A 77 -3.53 -14.07 -27.89
N LEU A 78 -3.73 -12.79 -27.62
CA LEU A 78 -3.33 -12.16 -26.38
C LEU A 78 -4.42 -12.32 -25.32
N PRO A 79 -4.06 -12.33 -24.03
CA PRO A 79 -4.99 -12.33 -22.90
C PRO A 79 -5.65 -10.94 -22.72
N ILE A 80 -6.29 -10.47 -23.79
CA ILE A 80 -7.02 -9.21 -23.90
C ILE A 80 -8.34 -9.54 -24.61
N ILE A 81 -9.46 -9.36 -23.92
CA ILE A 81 -10.80 -9.57 -24.46
C ILE A 81 -11.26 -8.30 -25.17
N VAL A 82 -11.96 -8.44 -26.27
CA VAL A 82 -12.56 -7.35 -27.03
C VAL A 82 -14.06 -7.38 -26.84
N VAL A 83 -14.64 -6.26 -26.41
CA VAL A 83 -16.09 -6.11 -26.27
C VAL A 83 -16.56 -4.79 -26.87
N GLU A 84 -17.84 -4.70 -27.21
CA GLU A 84 -18.44 -3.42 -27.59
C GLU A 84 -18.43 -2.47 -26.39
N ARG A 85 -18.00 -1.23 -26.59
CA ARG A 85 -17.88 -0.21 -25.55
C ARG A 85 -19.19 0.01 -24.78
N LYS A 86 -20.34 -0.02 -25.47
CA LYS A 86 -21.68 0.08 -24.87
C LYS A 86 -22.01 -1.07 -23.91
N ASN A 87 -21.37 -2.24 -24.10
CA ASN A 87 -21.59 -3.43 -23.28
C ASN A 87 -20.58 -3.57 -22.15
N LEU A 88 -19.59 -2.67 -22.01
CA LEU A 88 -18.53 -2.79 -21.01
C LEU A 88 -19.05 -3.05 -19.60
N THR A 89 -19.95 -2.20 -19.10
CA THR A 89 -20.53 -2.35 -17.75
C THR A 89 -21.26 -3.69 -17.61
N LYS A 90 -22.06 -4.06 -18.62
CA LYS A 90 -22.80 -5.32 -18.65
C LYS A 90 -21.84 -6.52 -18.59
N THR A 91 -20.76 -6.49 -19.35
CA THR A 91 -19.73 -7.53 -19.35
C THR A 91 -19.01 -7.60 -18.00
N LEU A 92 -18.58 -6.48 -17.42
CA LEU A 92 -17.87 -6.49 -16.14
C LEU A 92 -18.73 -7.09 -15.01
N LYS A 93 -20.02 -6.74 -14.98
CA LYS A 93 -20.98 -7.29 -14.01
C LYS A 93 -21.20 -8.80 -14.12
N GLN A 94 -20.77 -9.45 -15.21
CA GLN A 94 -20.78 -10.91 -15.31
C GLN A 94 -19.62 -11.56 -14.53
N PHE A 95 -18.54 -10.82 -14.29
CA PHE A 95 -17.31 -11.34 -13.67
C PHE A 95 -17.09 -10.83 -12.25
N VAL A 96 -17.58 -9.63 -11.93
CA VAL A 96 -17.33 -8.94 -10.66
C VAL A 96 -18.58 -8.24 -10.12
N SER A 97 -18.55 -7.84 -8.85
CA SER A 97 -19.63 -7.06 -8.23
C SER A 97 -19.84 -5.69 -8.91
N GLU A 98 -20.98 -5.04 -8.66
CA GLU A 98 -21.29 -3.72 -9.23
C GLU A 98 -20.26 -2.64 -8.82
N ASP A 99 -19.82 -2.64 -7.57
CA ASP A 99 -18.79 -1.73 -7.07
C ASP A 99 -17.42 -1.98 -7.73
N SER A 100 -17.03 -3.25 -7.87
CA SER A 100 -15.80 -3.63 -8.58
C SER A 100 -15.87 -3.28 -10.06
N ALA A 101 -17.03 -3.43 -10.70
CA ALA A 101 -17.21 -3.10 -12.12
C ALA A 101 -16.91 -1.61 -12.38
N ASN A 102 -17.37 -0.71 -11.50
CA ASN A 102 -17.11 0.73 -11.62
C ASN A 102 -15.61 1.05 -11.49
N ARG A 103 -14.91 0.42 -10.54
CA ARG A 103 -13.47 0.62 -10.32
C ARG A 103 -12.64 0.13 -11.51
N ILE A 104 -12.91 -1.09 -11.97
CA ILE A 104 -12.19 -1.70 -13.09
C ILE A 104 -12.45 -0.95 -14.40
N GLN A 105 -13.66 -0.42 -14.58
CA GLN A 105 -14.03 0.34 -15.77
C GLN A 105 -13.07 1.52 -16.01
N THR A 106 -12.71 2.27 -14.97
CA THR A 106 -11.73 3.36 -15.09
C THR A 106 -10.34 2.86 -15.52
N LEU A 107 -9.89 1.74 -14.95
CA LEU A 107 -8.60 1.12 -15.33
C LEU A 107 -8.59 0.67 -16.79
N ILE A 108 -9.68 0.05 -17.25
CA ILE A 108 -9.85 -0.37 -18.65
C ILE A 108 -9.84 0.85 -19.59
N ILE A 109 -10.56 1.92 -19.24
CA ILE A 109 -10.61 3.14 -20.06
C ILE A 109 -9.21 3.74 -20.20
N ASN A 110 -8.48 3.86 -19.09
CA ASN A 110 -7.11 4.39 -19.08
C ASN A 110 -6.14 3.49 -19.87
N TYR A 111 -6.27 2.17 -19.72
CA TYR A 111 -5.50 1.22 -20.51
C TYR A 111 -5.73 1.42 -22.02
N ASN A 112 -6.97 1.51 -22.48
CA ASN A 112 -7.27 1.73 -23.91
C ASN A 112 -6.72 3.08 -24.39
N LYS A 113 -6.88 4.15 -23.60
CA LYS A 113 -6.31 5.46 -23.90
C LYS A 113 -4.77 5.39 -24.07
N SER A 114 -4.11 4.62 -23.21
CA SER A 114 -2.65 4.43 -23.28
C SER A 114 -2.21 3.67 -24.53
N LEU A 115 -3.03 2.75 -25.04
CA LEU A 115 -2.77 2.04 -26.29
C LEU A 115 -2.91 2.96 -27.50
N SER A 116 -3.96 3.80 -27.52
CA SER A 116 -4.16 4.79 -28.58
C SER A 116 -3.00 5.79 -28.65
N GLN A 117 -2.49 6.24 -27.50
CA GLN A 117 -1.30 7.11 -27.42
C GLN A 117 -0.03 6.44 -27.96
N LYS A 118 0.06 5.10 -27.92
CA LYS A 118 1.15 4.32 -28.52
C LYS A 118 0.94 4.01 -30.00
N GLY A 119 -0.08 4.60 -30.63
CA GLY A 119 -0.40 4.36 -32.04
C GLY A 119 -1.04 2.99 -32.30
N ILE A 120 -1.47 2.26 -31.26
CA ILE A 120 -2.23 1.02 -31.42
C ILE A 120 -3.69 1.42 -31.68
N LYS A 121 -4.11 1.30 -32.95
CA LYS A 121 -5.49 1.61 -33.36
C LYS A 121 -6.47 0.61 -32.73
N THR A 122 -7.46 1.14 -32.03
CA THR A 122 -8.62 0.42 -31.51
C THR A 122 -9.86 0.97 -32.21
N GLU A 123 -10.80 0.12 -32.62
CA GLU A 123 -12.09 0.60 -33.13
C GLU A 123 -12.80 1.44 -32.06
N GLN A 124 -13.41 2.56 -32.44
CA GLN A 124 -14.07 3.45 -31.47
C GLN A 124 -15.22 2.74 -30.71
N SER A 125 -15.90 1.83 -31.41
CA SER A 125 -16.99 1.00 -30.88
C SER A 125 -16.50 -0.13 -29.98
N GLU A 126 -15.21 -0.45 -29.96
CA GLU A 126 -14.63 -1.52 -29.16
C GLU A 126 -13.90 -0.99 -27.92
N ILE A 127 -13.77 -1.87 -26.93
CA ILE A 127 -12.90 -1.65 -25.77
C ILE A 127 -12.21 -2.96 -25.39
N TRP A 128 -10.92 -2.84 -25.09
CA TRP A 128 -10.04 -3.97 -24.82
C TRP A 128 -9.86 -4.16 -23.32
N ILE A 129 -10.11 -5.36 -22.83
CA ILE A 129 -10.08 -5.72 -21.40
C ILE A 129 -8.94 -6.71 -21.16
N PRO A 130 -7.81 -6.27 -20.59
CA PRO A 130 -6.76 -7.19 -20.13
C PRO A 130 -7.28 -8.16 -19.08
N LEU A 131 -6.96 -9.45 -19.23
CA LEU A 131 -7.51 -10.50 -18.37
C LEU A 131 -7.16 -10.30 -16.88
N HIS A 132 -5.96 -9.78 -16.58
CA HIS A 132 -5.52 -9.54 -15.20
C HIS A 132 -6.42 -8.56 -14.43
N PHE A 133 -7.05 -7.59 -15.11
CA PHE A 133 -7.99 -6.69 -14.44
C PHE A 133 -9.20 -7.41 -13.88
N LEU A 134 -9.63 -8.52 -14.51
CA LEU A 134 -10.71 -9.36 -14.01
C LEU A 134 -10.19 -10.35 -12.97
N GLU A 135 -9.04 -10.98 -13.24
CA GLU A 135 -8.46 -11.98 -12.35
C GLU A 135 -8.04 -11.40 -11.00
N ASP A 136 -7.44 -10.21 -10.97
CA ASP A 136 -7.03 -9.55 -9.74
C ASP A 136 -8.25 -9.21 -8.86
N GLU A 137 -9.40 -8.89 -9.46
CA GLU A 137 -10.64 -8.56 -8.75
C GLU A 137 -11.40 -9.80 -8.29
N ILE A 138 -11.36 -10.87 -9.09
CA ILE A 138 -11.85 -12.20 -8.68
C ILE A 138 -10.98 -12.75 -7.54
N GLU A 139 -9.67 -12.51 -7.56
CA GLU A 139 -8.78 -12.89 -6.47
C GLU A 139 -9.02 -12.05 -5.22
N VAL A 140 -9.24 -10.74 -5.35
CA VAL A 140 -9.63 -9.86 -4.24
C VAL A 140 -10.95 -10.33 -3.64
N SER A 141 -11.99 -10.54 -4.45
CA SER A 141 -13.30 -11.01 -3.96
C SER A 141 -13.28 -12.42 -3.38
N ARG A 142 -12.44 -13.33 -3.90
CA ARG A 142 -12.22 -14.65 -3.30
C ARG A 142 -11.46 -14.57 -1.97
N LYS A 143 -10.46 -13.70 -1.88
CA LYS A 143 -9.77 -13.42 -0.63
C LYS A 143 -10.72 -12.76 0.37
N GLU A 144 -11.57 -11.83 -0.06
CA GLU A 144 -12.60 -11.23 0.79
C GLU A 144 -13.61 -12.27 1.28
N ASN A 145 -14.03 -13.23 0.44
CA ASN A 145 -14.93 -14.32 0.81
C ASN A 145 -14.27 -15.39 1.70
N GLN A 146 -12.99 -15.72 1.47
CA GLN A 146 -12.21 -16.62 2.33
C GLN A 146 -11.95 -15.96 3.69
N VAL A 147 -11.57 -14.68 3.70
CA VAL A 147 -11.44 -13.84 4.89
C VAL A 147 -12.80 -13.67 5.58
N GLN A 148 -13.95 -13.64 4.88
CA GLN A 148 -15.28 -13.66 5.50
C GLN A 148 -15.63 -15.01 6.16
N SER A 149 -15.16 -16.13 5.60
CA SER A 149 -15.35 -17.45 6.20
C SER A 149 -14.42 -17.70 7.40
N GLU A 150 -13.23 -17.11 7.41
CA GLU A 150 -12.26 -17.18 8.51
C GLU A 150 -12.52 -16.12 9.60
N SER A 151 -12.99 -14.91 9.24
CA SER A 151 -13.45 -13.90 10.21
C SER A 151 -14.77 -14.27 10.90
N LYS A 152 -15.55 -15.22 10.36
CA LYS A 152 -16.67 -15.83 11.11
C LYS A 152 -16.18 -16.71 12.28
N LYS A 153 -14.93 -17.20 12.27
CA LYS A 153 -14.30 -17.85 13.43
C LYS A 153 -13.67 -16.85 14.41
N HIS A 154 -13.32 -15.64 13.96
CA HIS A 154 -12.84 -14.55 14.80
C HIS A 154 -13.84 -13.38 14.87
N LYS A 155 -15.08 -13.66 15.30
CA LYS A 155 -15.92 -12.59 15.87
C LYS A 155 -15.44 -12.31 17.29
N SER A 156 -14.44 -11.44 17.44
CA SER A 156 -14.28 -10.73 18.70
C SER A 156 -15.43 -9.72 18.84
N ASN A 157 -16.02 -9.66 20.03
CA ASN A 157 -16.91 -8.57 20.44
C ASN A 157 -16.07 -7.28 20.51
N LEU A 158 -15.81 -6.67 19.35
CA LEU A 158 -15.01 -5.45 19.24
C LEU A 158 -15.73 -4.30 19.95
N ASN A 159 -15.08 -3.73 20.96
CA ASN A 159 -15.42 -2.42 21.51
C ASN A 159 -14.41 -1.39 20.97
N PRO A 160 -14.73 -0.59 19.94
CA PRO A 160 -13.79 0.38 19.35
C PRO A 160 -13.27 1.42 20.36
N LYS A 161 -13.95 1.59 21.50
CA LYS A 161 -13.53 2.51 22.57
C LYS A 161 -12.36 1.98 23.41
N SER A 162 -12.04 0.68 23.36
CA SER A 162 -10.99 0.07 24.19
C SER A 162 -9.60 0.07 23.56
N PHE A 163 -9.45 0.51 22.31
CA PHE A 163 -8.17 0.56 21.59
C PHE A 163 -7.79 1.98 21.21
N LYS A 164 -7.65 2.83 22.22
CA LYS A 164 -6.96 4.13 22.09
C LYS A 164 -5.46 3.92 22.28
N PRO A 165 -4.60 4.79 21.72
CA PRO A 165 -3.17 4.73 22.01
C PRO A 165 -2.94 4.84 23.51
N TYR A 166 -2.15 3.94 24.08
CA TYR A 166 -1.68 4.05 25.45
C TYR A 166 -0.42 4.92 25.45
N TYR A 167 -0.49 6.08 26.10
CA TYR A 167 0.65 7.01 26.17
C TYR A 167 1.42 6.89 27.49
N GLY A 168 1.28 5.77 28.21
CA GLY A 168 1.91 5.60 29.51
C GLY A 168 1.25 6.47 30.58
N LYS A 169 2.06 7.37 31.17
CA LYS A 169 1.63 8.29 32.24
C LYS A 169 0.59 9.32 31.77
N ILE A 170 0.46 9.53 30.46
CA ILE A 170 -0.46 10.53 29.89
C ILE A 170 -1.83 9.88 29.68
N LYS A 171 -2.75 10.14 30.62
CA LYS A 171 -4.12 9.58 30.55
C LYS A 171 -5.02 10.26 29.53
N ASN A 172 -4.85 11.58 29.35
CA ASN A 172 -5.67 12.40 28.46
C ASN A 172 -4.81 13.39 27.69
N VAL A 173 -4.84 13.33 26.36
CA VAL A 173 -4.16 14.30 25.51
C VAL A 173 -5.02 15.56 25.39
N LYS A 174 -4.54 16.68 25.95
CA LYS A 174 -5.24 17.98 25.86
C LYS A 174 -5.02 18.58 24.47
N LYS A 175 -6.11 18.77 23.74
CA LYS A 175 -6.09 19.53 22.48
C LYS A 175 -5.60 20.96 22.72
N ARG A 176 -4.63 21.39 21.92
CA ARG A 176 -3.99 22.72 21.94
C ARG A 176 -4.43 23.58 20.77
N THR A 177 -4.54 22.99 19.58
CA THR A 177 -4.97 23.69 18.36
C THR A 177 -6.01 22.88 17.58
N ASN A 178 -6.53 23.44 16.49
CA ASN A 178 -7.42 22.74 15.57
C ASN A 178 -6.82 22.62 14.16
N HIS A 179 -5.49 22.70 14.01
CA HIS A 179 -4.85 22.68 12.70
C HIS A 179 -5.11 21.39 11.90
N LEU A 180 -5.46 20.30 12.59
CA LEU A 180 -5.73 18.98 12.02
C LEU A 180 -7.16 18.50 12.29
N LYS A 181 -8.09 19.38 12.68
CA LYS A 181 -9.47 19.00 13.07
C LYS A 181 -10.24 18.19 12.02
N ASP A 182 -9.88 18.32 10.75
CA ASP A 182 -10.52 17.66 9.61
C ASP A 182 -9.69 16.49 9.05
N PHE A 183 -8.72 16.01 9.83
CA PHE A 183 -7.86 14.89 9.45
C PHE A 183 -8.05 13.69 10.37
N VAL A 184 -8.10 12.51 9.74
CA VAL A 184 -8.08 11.20 10.38
C VAL A 184 -6.80 10.50 9.97
N PHE A 185 -6.00 10.09 10.96
CA PHE A 185 -4.70 9.46 10.77
C PHE A 185 -4.76 7.98 11.13
N TYR A 186 -4.18 7.14 10.28
CA TYR A 186 -4.01 5.70 10.49
C TYR A 186 -2.52 5.43 10.57
N LEU A 187 -2.01 5.28 11.79
CA LEU A 187 -0.59 5.17 12.06
C LEU A 187 -0.21 3.69 12.18
N VAL A 188 0.68 3.24 11.31
CA VAL A 188 1.23 1.89 11.31
C VAL A 188 2.68 2.01 11.77
N SER A 189 2.97 1.50 12.96
CA SER A 189 4.36 1.21 13.32
C SER A 189 4.76 -0.08 12.61
N GLY A 190 5.91 -0.07 11.95
CA GLY A 190 6.44 -1.23 11.26
C GLY A 190 6.57 -2.44 12.19
N HIS A 191 6.43 -3.63 11.59
CA HIS A 191 6.69 -4.91 12.26
C HIS A 191 5.80 -5.14 13.51
N GLY A 192 6.37 -5.56 14.62
CA GLY A 192 5.70 -5.83 15.90
C GLY A 192 5.24 -7.28 16.06
N GLY A 193 4.92 -7.63 17.30
CA GLY A 193 4.49 -8.97 17.67
C GLY A 193 5.66 -9.95 17.49
N PRO A 194 5.52 -11.02 16.70
CA PRO A 194 6.61 -11.97 16.51
C PRO A 194 7.74 -11.46 15.59
N ASP A 195 7.64 -10.25 15.03
CA ASP A 195 8.57 -9.69 14.06
C ASP A 195 9.23 -8.44 14.66
N PRO A 196 10.50 -8.49 15.09
CA PRO A 196 11.21 -7.33 15.64
C PRO A 196 11.64 -6.33 14.57
N GLY A 197 11.45 -6.67 13.28
CA GLY A 197 12.00 -5.93 12.17
C GLY A 197 13.52 -5.97 12.14
N ALA A 198 14.13 -4.88 11.68
CA ALA A 198 15.57 -4.75 11.68
C ALA A 198 16.16 -4.70 13.09
N ILE A 199 17.31 -5.37 13.28
CA ILE A 199 18.05 -5.37 14.54
C ILE A 199 19.35 -4.59 14.37
N GLY A 200 19.53 -3.54 15.19
CA GLY A 200 20.78 -2.82 15.38
C GLY A 200 21.45 -3.17 16.70
N TYR A 201 22.69 -2.71 16.89
CA TYR A 201 23.43 -2.89 18.14
C TYR A 201 24.00 -1.56 18.63
N PHE A 202 23.70 -1.19 19.87
CA PHE A 202 24.18 0.03 20.51
C PHE A 202 24.67 -0.27 21.93
N GLU A 203 25.91 0.11 22.24
CA GLU A 203 26.56 -0.16 23.54
C GLU A 203 26.45 -1.64 23.98
N GLY A 204 26.53 -2.57 23.01
CA GLY A 204 26.43 -4.02 23.26
C GLY A 204 25.02 -4.55 23.52
N LYS A 205 23.98 -3.74 23.33
CA LYS A 205 22.56 -4.11 23.44
C LYS A 205 21.88 -4.07 22.08
N GLU A 206 20.89 -4.94 21.90
CA GLU A 206 20.05 -4.96 20.70
C GLU A 206 19.09 -3.77 20.67
N LEU A 207 18.88 -3.23 19.47
CA LEU A 207 17.86 -2.26 19.15
C LEU A 207 16.91 -2.92 18.15
N HIS A 208 15.66 -3.15 18.51
CA HIS A 208 14.65 -3.72 17.61
C HIS A 208 13.84 -2.61 16.95
N GLU A 209 13.64 -2.69 15.64
CA GLU A 209 12.99 -1.64 14.85
C GLU A 209 11.58 -1.33 15.37
N ASP A 210 10.79 -2.36 15.65
CA ASP A 210 9.42 -2.24 16.12
C ASP A 210 9.31 -1.38 17.39
N GLU A 211 10.22 -1.55 18.35
CA GLU A 211 10.24 -0.81 19.61
C GLU A 211 10.42 0.71 19.42
N TYR A 212 11.41 1.08 18.61
CA TYR A 212 11.74 2.49 18.35
C TYR A 212 10.76 3.13 17.37
N ALA A 213 10.33 2.40 16.34
CA ALA A 213 9.28 2.85 15.43
C ALA A 213 7.98 3.09 16.21
N TYR A 214 7.64 2.21 17.17
CA TYR A 214 6.43 2.33 17.96
C TYR A 214 6.46 3.56 18.88
N ASP A 215 7.56 3.78 19.62
CA ASP A 215 7.70 4.95 20.49
C ASP A 215 7.59 6.27 19.71
N ILE A 216 8.26 6.38 18.56
CA ILE A 216 8.19 7.57 17.69
C ILE A 216 6.77 7.75 17.14
N THR A 217 6.11 6.65 16.76
CA THR A 217 4.73 6.67 16.27
C THR A 217 3.75 7.11 17.38
N LEU A 218 3.93 6.67 18.63
CA LEU A 218 3.14 7.13 19.77
C LEU A 218 3.35 8.62 20.06
N ARG A 219 4.60 9.10 20.01
CA ARG A 219 4.88 10.54 20.15
C ARG A 219 4.20 11.35 19.04
N LEU A 220 4.21 10.84 17.81
CA LEU A 220 3.51 11.47 16.69
C LEU A 220 1.99 11.47 16.93
N ALA A 221 1.40 10.34 17.31
CA ALA A 221 -0.02 10.21 17.63
C ALA A 221 -0.46 11.28 18.63
N LYS A 222 0.29 11.43 19.73
CA LYS A 222 0.05 12.46 20.74
C LYS A 222 0.05 13.86 20.12
N HIS A 223 1.05 14.21 19.31
CA HIS A 223 1.11 15.54 18.68
C HIS A 223 -0.02 15.79 17.68
N LEU A 224 -0.47 14.76 16.97
CA LEU A 224 -1.61 14.89 16.06
C LEU A 224 -2.91 15.16 16.82
N GLU A 225 -3.14 14.45 17.93
CA GLU A 225 -4.30 14.67 18.81
C GLU A 225 -4.23 16.06 19.50
N GLU A 226 -3.05 16.49 19.94
CA GLU A 226 -2.83 17.87 20.46
C GLU A 226 -3.21 18.94 19.42
N ASN A 227 -3.14 18.64 18.12
CA ASN A 227 -3.52 19.55 17.03
C ASN A 227 -4.93 19.29 16.47
N GLY A 228 -5.73 18.48 17.17
CA GLY A 228 -7.13 18.21 16.87
C GLY A 228 -7.36 17.10 15.84
N GLY A 229 -6.31 16.41 15.41
CA GLY A 229 -6.42 15.24 14.53
C GLY A 229 -7.06 14.06 15.25
N LYS A 230 -7.86 13.27 14.52
CA LYS A 230 -8.33 11.98 15.01
C LYS A 230 -7.30 10.92 14.65
N VAL A 231 -6.90 10.08 15.61
CA VAL A 231 -5.84 9.07 15.40
C VAL A 231 -6.37 7.67 15.65
N TYR A 232 -5.99 6.76 14.75
CA TYR A 232 -6.05 5.32 14.91
C TYR A 232 -4.63 4.77 14.86
N MET A 233 -4.16 4.20 15.97
CA MET A 233 -2.96 3.36 15.96
C MET A 233 -3.35 1.99 15.44
N ILE A 234 -2.77 1.57 14.33
CA ILE A 234 -3.03 0.27 13.71
C ILE A 234 -2.21 -0.82 14.39
N THR A 235 -0.95 -0.54 14.72
CA THR A 235 -0.10 -1.37 15.57
C THR A 235 -0.14 -0.82 16.99
N ILE A 236 -0.40 -1.66 17.99
CA ILE A 236 -0.58 -1.26 19.40
C ILE A 236 0.20 -2.22 20.30
N ASP A 237 1.13 -1.70 21.10
CA ASP A 237 1.63 -2.40 22.29
C ASP A 237 0.58 -2.28 23.41
N THR A 238 0.35 -3.40 24.11
CA THR A 238 -0.66 -3.52 25.17
C THR A 238 -0.19 -3.05 26.55
N VAL A 239 1.11 -2.78 26.71
CA VAL A 239 1.78 -2.38 27.95
C VAL A 239 2.59 -1.10 27.75
N ASP A 240 3.27 -0.93 26.63
CA ASP A 240 4.18 0.20 26.46
C ASP A 240 3.50 1.50 26.05
N GLY A 241 3.91 2.56 26.73
CA GLY A 241 3.61 3.92 26.37
C GLY A 241 4.80 4.63 25.73
N ILE A 242 4.81 5.96 25.82
CA ILE A 242 5.99 6.75 25.47
C ILE A 242 7.10 6.46 26.50
N ARG A 243 8.27 6.04 26.02
CA ARG A 243 9.43 5.63 26.82
C ARG A 243 10.58 6.61 26.66
N ASP A 244 11.28 6.87 27.76
CA ASP A 244 12.37 7.85 27.82
C ASP A 244 13.78 7.21 27.83
N ASP A 245 13.84 5.88 27.96
CA ASP A 245 15.09 5.13 28.00
C ASP A 245 15.83 5.13 26.65
N ARG A 246 17.14 4.93 26.72
CA ARG A 246 17.99 4.80 25.52
C ARG A 246 17.85 3.43 24.87
N ILE A 247 17.85 2.39 25.72
CA ILE A 247 17.60 1.00 25.34
C ILE A 247 16.16 0.69 25.72
N LEU A 248 15.32 0.43 24.73
CA LEU A 248 13.92 0.08 24.93
C LEU A 248 13.82 -1.44 25.15
N GLU A 249 13.03 -1.86 26.14
CA GLU A 249 12.80 -3.28 26.40
C GLU A 249 12.08 -3.91 25.21
N THR A 250 12.62 -5.01 24.70
CA THR A 250 12.09 -5.74 23.54
C THR A 250 10.93 -6.64 23.96
N SER A 251 9.87 -6.70 23.16
CA SER A 251 8.73 -7.58 23.41
C SER A 251 8.12 -8.15 22.14
N ASN A 252 7.02 -8.90 22.29
CA ASN A 252 6.24 -9.44 21.17
C ASN A 252 4.73 -9.29 21.39
N ARG A 253 4.35 -8.33 22.24
CA ARG A 253 2.97 -8.17 22.73
C ARG A 253 2.16 -7.17 21.91
N GLU A 254 2.72 -6.67 20.81
CA GLU A 254 2.04 -5.81 19.88
C GLU A 254 0.94 -6.60 19.17
N VAL A 255 -0.20 -5.94 19.07
CA VAL A 255 -1.39 -6.44 18.40
C VAL A 255 -1.83 -5.40 17.38
N PHE A 256 -2.54 -5.83 16.34
CA PHE A 256 -3.26 -4.90 15.50
C PHE A 256 -4.51 -4.36 16.21
N TYR A 257 -4.96 -3.20 15.74
CA TYR A 257 -6.14 -2.51 16.23
C TYR A 257 -7.33 -3.47 16.41
N GLY A 258 -7.97 -3.41 17.59
CA GLY A 258 -9.02 -4.34 17.96
C GLY A 258 -8.53 -5.59 18.70
N GLY A 259 -7.24 -5.65 19.06
CA GLY A 259 -6.65 -6.75 19.83
C GLY A 259 -6.37 -7.97 18.97
N VAL A 260 -6.16 -7.76 17.67
CA VAL A 260 -5.94 -8.84 16.72
C VAL A 260 -4.47 -9.21 16.75
N GLN A 261 -4.13 -10.45 17.05
CA GLN A 261 -2.74 -10.89 17.14
C GLN A 261 -2.02 -10.70 15.80
N ILE A 262 -0.77 -10.23 15.84
CA ILE A 262 0.05 -10.07 14.64
C ILE A 262 0.54 -11.45 14.17
N PRO A 263 0.24 -11.88 12.94
CA PRO A 263 0.67 -13.16 12.41
C PRO A 263 2.19 -13.23 12.21
N THR A 264 2.76 -14.43 12.40
CA THR A 264 4.17 -14.72 12.08
C THR A 264 4.45 -14.63 10.58
N ASN A 265 3.51 -15.09 9.74
CA ASN A 265 3.65 -15.03 8.29
C ASN A 265 3.59 -13.58 7.77
N GLN A 266 4.64 -13.16 7.07
CA GLN A 266 4.77 -11.79 6.57
C GLN A 266 3.63 -11.35 5.66
N LYS A 267 3.21 -12.22 4.73
CA LYS A 267 2.16 -11.87 3.77
C LYS A 267 0.82 -11.70 4.49
N GLU A 268 0.51 -12.63 5.39
CA GLU A 268 -0.72 -12.58 6.20
C GLU A 268 -0.74 -11.34 7.10
N ARG A 269 0.38 -11.02 7.75
CA ARG A 269 0.54 -9.81 8.56
C ARG A 269 0.26 -8.54 7.76
N LEU A 270 0.85 -8.42 6.57
CA LEU A 270 0.64 -7.28 5.67
C LEU A 270 -0.81 -7.19 5.17
N GLU A 271 -1.41 -8.31 4.76
CA GLU A 271 -2.81 -8.38 4.31
C GLU A 271 -3.76 -7.99 5.44
N LEU A 272 -3.55 -8.51 6.65
CA LEU A 272 -4.36 -8.21 7.82
C LEU A 272 -4.25 -6.74 8.26
N CYS A 273 -3.02 -6.20 8.30
CA CYS A 273 -2.78 -4.79 8.61
C CYS A 273 -3.54 -3.86 7.63
N ALA A 274 -3.42 -4.13 6.33
CA ALA A 274 -4.12 -3.36 5.30
C ALA A 274 -5.63 -3.47 5.43
N ASN A 275 -6.16 -4.67 5.70
CA ASN A 275 -7.60 -4.90 5.88
C ASN A 275 -8.16 -4.11 7.07
N ILE A 276 -7.51 -4.18 8.23
CA ILE A 276 -7.92 -3.46 9.44
C ILE A 276 -7.94 -1.95 9.18
N LEU A 277 -6.85 -1.42 8.59
CA LEU A 277 -6.75 -0.02 8.22
C LEU A 277 -7.85 0.39 7.24
N ASN A 278 -8.08 -0.40 6.20
CA ASN A 278 -9.08 -0.12 5.17
C ASN A 278 -10.51 -0.17 5.70
N ASP A 279 -10.80 -1.07 6.64
CA ASP A 279 -12.11 -1.15 7.28
C ASP A 279 -12.38 0.07 8.17
N LEU A 280 -11.37 0.54 8.91
CA LEU A 280 -11.47 1.80 9.64
C LEU A 280 -11.64 2.99 8.69
N TYR A 281 -10.90 3.01 7.57
CA TYR A 281 -11.07 4.01 6.53
C TYR A 281 -12.49 4.02 5.95
N LYS A 282 -13.04 2.88 5.53
CA LYS A 282 -14.41 2.76 4.99
C LYS A 282 -15.47 3.23 5.99
N LYS A 283 -15.26 2.97 7.29
CA LYS A 283 -16.16 3.42 8.36
C LYS A 283 -16.13 4.94 8.51
N GLU A 284 -14.94 5.52 8.55
CA GLU A 284 -14.73 6.95 8.80
C GLU A 284 -15.01 7.84 7.57
N SER A 285 -14.74 7.32 6.36
CA SER A 285 -14.91 8.07 5.10
C SER A 285 -16.36 8.34 4.71
N LYS A 286 -17.33 7.77 5.45
CA LYS A 286 -18.73 8.20 5.41
C LYS A 286 -18.87 9.70 5.68
N ASN A 287 -17.98 10.27 6.49
CA ASN A 287 -17.89 11.72 6.65
C ASN A 287 -16.96 12.33 5.57
N LYS A 288 -17.56 12.70 4.43
CA LYS A 288 -16.84 13.26 3.26
C LYS A 288 -16.05 14.54 3.54
N SER A 289 -16.28 15.22 4.67
CA SER A 289 -15.52 16.42 5.05
C SER A 289 -14.10 16.11 5.54
N LYS A 290 -13.83 14.86 5.96
CA LYS A 290 -12.56 14.46 6.53
C LYS A 290 -11.56 14.02 5.48
N LYS A 291 -10.29 14.35 5.71
CA LYS A 291 -9.14 13.84 4.97
C LYS A 291 -8.53 12.67 5.74
N HIS A 292 -8.14 11.64 5.02
CA HIS A 292 -7.70 10.36 5.58
C HIS A 292 -6.26 10.10 5.16
N ILE A 293 -5.36 10.01 6.13
CA ILE A 293 -3.93 9.85 5.90
C ILE A 293 -3.43 8.60 6.62
N SER A 294 -2.80 7.68 5.88
CA SER A 294 -2.05 6.57 6.48
C SER A 294 -0.56 6.90 6.49
N ILE A 295 0.10 6.58 7.59
CA ILE A 295 1.54 6.80 7.78
C ILE A 295 2.14 5.50 8.29
N ASN A 296 3.07 4.93 7.53
CA ASN A 296 3.81 3.73 7.92
C ASN A 296 5.22 4.20 8.32
N ILE A 297 5.63 3.90 9.55
CA ILE A 297 6.92 4.34 10.12
C ILE A 297 7.78 3.12 10.37
N HIS A 298 8.99 3.16 9.80
CA HIS A 298 9.97 2.08 9.82
C HIS A 298 11.38 2.62 10.07
N LEU A 299 12.30 1.71 10.41
CA LEU A 299 13.74 1.95 10.43
C LEU A 299 14.42 1.10 9.36
N ASP A 300 15.33 1.70 8.60
CA ASP A 300 16.04 1.02 7.52
C ASP A 300 17.19 0.16 8.06
N SER A 301 17.66 -0.78 7.25
CA SER A 301 18.69 -1.77 7.65
C SER A 301 19.77 -2.01 6.58
N ARG A 302 20.07 -0.97 5.80
CA ARG A 302 21.25 -0.89 4.92
C ARG A 302 22.55 -1.22 5.67
N SER A 303 23.64 -1.34 4.92
CA SER A 303 24.95 -1.67 5.50
C SER A 303 25.34 -0.70 6.62
N GLU A 304 26.16 -1.14 7.58
CA GLU A 304 26.50 -0.36 8.78
C GLU A 304 27.19 0.98 8.46
N GLU A 305 27.85 1.07 7.31
CA GLU A 305 28.53 2.28 6.82
C GLU A 305 27.57 3.31 6.22
N GLU A 306 26.39 2.86 5.74
CA GLU A 306 25.41 3.72 5.08
C GLU A 306 24.64 4.55 6.10
N LYS A 307 25.09 5.79 6.28
CA LYS A 307 24.35 6.82 7.00
C LYS A 307 23.27 7.41 6.08
N VAL A 308 22.01 7.28 6.49
CA VAL A 308 20.88 7.82 5.71
C VAL A 308 20.05 8.79 6.53
N ASP A 309 19.53 9.81 5.86
CA ASP A 309 18.54 10.70 6.45
C ASP A 309 17.14 10.12 6.32
N VAL A 310 16.16 10.70 7.03
CA VAL A 310 14.77 10.27 6.89
C VAL A 310 14.36 10.34 5.42
N PHE A 311 13.84 9.27 4.86
CA PHE A 311 13.41 9.22 3.46
C PHE A 311 12.00 8.63 3.33
N TYR A 312 11.37 8.84 2.18
CA TYR A 312 9.94 8.63 2.00
C TYR A 312 9.63 7.83 0.74
N TYR A 313 8.62 6.98 0.86
CA TYR A 313 7.93 6.41 -0.28
C TYR A 313 6.47 6.85 -0.32
N TYR A 314 5.97 7.17 -1.50
CA TYR A 314 4.58 7.55 -1.74
C TYR A 314 3.89 6.53 -2.64
N GLN A 315 2.55 6.54 -2.63
CA GLN A 315 1.73 5.64 -3.46
C GLN A 315 1.88 6.01 -4.93
N GLU A 316 2.24 5.02 -5.75
CA GLU A 316 2.36 5.21 -7.19
C GLU A 316 1.03 5.72 -7.79
N ASN A 317 1.11 6.72 -8.67
CA ASN A 317 -0.04 7.38 -9.30
C ASN A 317 -1.01 8.10 -8.34
N ASN A 318 -0.61 8.39 -7.09
CA ASN A 318 -1.41 9.22 -6.16
C ASN A 318 -0.73 10.57 -5.91
N LEU A 319 -1.30 11.63 -6.48
CA LEU A 319 -0.77 12.99 -6.36
C LEU A 319 -0.82 13.54 -4.92
N GLU A 320 -1.89 13.27 -4.16
CA GLU A 320 -1.98 13.73 -2.77
C GLU A 320 -0.91 13.07 -1.89
N SER A 321 -0.63 11.78 -2.13
CA SER A 321 0.41 11.03 -1.44
C SER A 321 1.81 11.56 -1.78
N LYS A 322 2.06 11.91 -3.06
CA LYS A 322 3.30 12.56 -3.49
C LYS A 322 3.50 13.92 -2.80
N ILE A 323 2.49 14.80 -2.83
CA ILE A 323 2.55 16.11 -2.18
C ILE A 323 2.78 15.98 -0.67
N LEU A 324 2.16 14.97 -0.04
CA LEU A 324 2.38 14.67 1.38
C LEU A 324 3.85 14.32 1.65
N ALA A 325 4.43 13.39 0.88
CA ALA A 325 5.84 13.01 1.03
C ALA A 325 6.79 14.20 0.80
N GLU A 326 6.55 15.00 -0.25
CA GLU A 326 7.30 16.24 -0.54
C GLU A 326 7.22 17.24 0.61
N THR A 327 6.02 17.45 1.18
CA THR A 327 5.83 18.38 2.30
C THR A 327 6.56 17.92 3.57
N LEU A 328 6.54 16.62 3.84
CA LEU A 328 7.26 16.04 4.97
C LEU A 328 8.77 16.20 4.80
N GLN A 329 9.30 15.83 3.63
CA GLN A 329 10.72 15.91 3.32
C GLN A 329 11.24 17.35 3.38
N GLN A 330 10.52 18.30 2.80
CA GLN A 330 10.87 19.72 2.86
C GLN A 330 10.85 20.22 4.30
N THR A 331 9.87 19.78 5.10
CA THR A 331 9.83 20.13 6.52
C THR A 331 11.05 19.60 7.25
N PHE A 332 11.46 18.36 7.00
CA PHE A 332 12.68 17.82 7.58
C PHE A 332 13.91 18.62 7.15
N ALA A 333 14.06 18.95 5.86
CA ALA A 333 15.15 19.78 5.37
C ALA A 333 15.25 21.11 6.14
N GLU A 334 14.14 21.83 6.30
CA GLU A 334 14.08 23.08 7.06
C GLU A 334 14.44 22.90 8.55
N GLN A 335 13.99 21.81 9.18
CA GLN A 335 14.30 21.55 10.58
C GLN A 335 15.76 21.14 10.78
N TYR A 336 16.34 20.38 9.85
CA TYR A 336 17.77 20.08 9.86
C TYR A 336 18.59 21.37 9.71
N GLU A 337 18.24 22.26 8.78
CA GLU A 337 18.93 23.55 8.62
C GLU A 337 18.86 24.39 9.89
N LYS A 338 17.70 24.41 10.55
CA LYS A 338 17.49 25.18 11.78
C LYS A 338 18.25 24.63 13.00
N TYR A 339 18.25 23.32 13.19
CA TYR A 339 18.74 22.69 14.42
C TYR A 339 20.11 22.02 14.26
N GLN A 340 20.58 21.83 13.03
CA GLN A 340 21.88 21.26 12.66
C GLN A 340 22.48 22.03 11.47
N PRO A 341 22.72 23.35 11.62
CA PRO A 341 23.19 24.20 10.52
C PRO A 341 24.48 23.65 9.90
N GLY A 342 24.53 23.60 8.57
CA GLY A 342 25.68 23.10 7.81
C GLY A 342 25.81 21.58 7.68
N ARG A 343 24.99 20.77 8.39
CA ARG A 343 24.99 19.29 8.24
C ARG A 343 24.30 18.84 6.94
N GLY A 344 23.41 19.66 6.40
CA GLY A 344 22.57 19.34 5.24
C GLY A 344 21.52 18.27 5.52
N TYR A 345 20.65 17.97 4.55
CA TYR A 345 19.67 16.88 4.64
C TYR A 345 19.46 16.27 3.25
N PHE A 346 19.64 14.95 3.17
CA PHE A 346 19.70 14.23 1.89
C PHE A 346 18.65 13.11 1.80
N GLY A 347 17.51 13.28 2.49
CA GLY A 347 16.39 12.35 2.42
C GLY A 347 15.76 12.32 1.03
N THR A 348 15.50 11.12 0.50
CA THR A 348 14.93 10.92 -0.83
C THR A 348 13.40 10.75 -0.79
N ILE A 349 12.75 10.97 -1.94
CA ILE A 349 11.33 10.70 -2.15
C ILE A 349 11.18 9.88 -3.42
N GLU A 350 10.64 8.67 -3.28
CA GLU A 350 10.53 7.75 -4.39
C GLU A 350 9.19 7.01 -4.36
N THR A 351 8.90 6.25 -5.42
CA THR A 351 7.88 5.20 -5.36
C THR A 351 8.58 3.87 -5.14
N ARG A 352 7.89 2.93 -4.49
CA ARG A 352 8.38 1.56 -4.33
C ARG A 352 7.21 0.61 -4.32
N ASN A 353 7.43 -0.60 -4.84
CA ASN A 353 6.43 -1.65 -4.86
C ASN A 353 6.23 -2.29 -3.45
N LEU A 354 5.88 -1.47 -2.46
CA LEU A 354 5.61 -1.90 -1.08
C LEU A 354 4.13 -2.28 -0.90
N PHE A 355 3.87 -3.34 -0.14
CA PHE A 355 2.52 -3.89 0.02
C PHE A 355 1.55 -2.86 0.61
N MET A 356 1.93 -2.15 1.69
CA MET A 356 1.07 -1.17 2.33
C MET A 356 0.74 0.02 1.41
N LEU A 357 1.71 0.49 0.61
CA LEU A 357 1.44 1.56 -0.36
C LEU A 357 0.43 1.12 -1.44
N ARG A 358 0.49 -0.13 -1.89
CA ARG A 358 -0.45 -0.64 -2.91
C ARG A 358 -1.86 -0.92 -2.36
N ASN A 359 -1.95 -1.38 -1.13
CA ASN A 359 -3.19 -1.96 -0.61
C ASN A 359 -3.92 -1.07 0.40
N SER A 360 -3.31 0.03 0.87
CA SER A 360 -4.00 1.04 1.67
C SER A 360 -4.89 1.93 0.79
N LEU A 361 -6.17 2.00 1.13
CA LEU A 361 -7.16 2.87 0.48
C LEU A 361 -6.97 4.38 0.75
N PRO A 362 -6.64 4.86 1.97
CA PRO A 362 -6.41 6.29 2.19
C PRO A 362 -5.09 6.76 1.54
N THR A 363 -4.93 8.08 1.43
CA THR A 363 -3.65 8.70 1.03
C THR A 363 -2.55 8.24 1.98
N THR A 364 -1.57 7.49 1.48
CA THR A 364 -0.58 6.79 2.31
C THR A 364 0.83 7.29 2.06
N VAL A 365 1.64 7.45 3.10
CA VAL A 365 3.09 7.60 3.01
C VAL A 365 3.78 6.51 3.82
N TYR A 366 4.95 6.08 3.36
CA TYR A 366 5.82 5.16 4.06
C TYR A 366 7.14 5.88 4.35
N ILE A 367 7.62 5.82 5.58
CA ILE A 367 8.71 6.64 6.09
C ILE A 367 9.76 5.72 6.71
N GLU A 368 10.99 5.86 6.25
CA GLU A 368 12.17 5.21 6.83
C GLU A 368 12.95 6.27 7.59
N LEU A 369 13.02 6.15 8.93
CA LEU A 369 13.56 7.23 9.77
C LEU A 369 15.10 7.25 9.82
N GLY A 370 15.77 6.25 9.25
CA GLY A 370 17.22 6.12 9.23
C GLY A 370 17.66 4.68 9.37
N ASN A 371 18.95 4.42 9.20
CA ASN A 371 19.51 3.08 9.26
C ASN A 371 19.81 2.67 10.71
N ILE A 372 19.07 1.70 11.26
CA ILE A 372 19.24 1.21 12.64
C ILE A 372 20.61 0.55 12.87
N ARG A 373 21.27 0.10 11.79
CA ARG A 373 22.60 -0.51 11.86
C ARG A 373 23.73 0.51 11.87
N ASN A 374 23.49 1.74 11.39
CA ASN A 374 24.52 2.78 11.34
C ASN A 374 24.63 3.52 12.69
N LYS A 375 25.83 3.50 13.30
CA LYS A 375 26.10 4.12 14.62
C LYS A 375 25.72 5.60 14.70
N SER A 376 25.93 6.37 13.63
CA SER A 376 25.56 7.79 13.63
C SER A 376 24.04 7.98 13.57
N ASN A 377 23.32 7.13 12.84
CA ASN A 377 21.86 7.14 12.82
C ASN A 377 21.25 6.61 14.11
N GLN A 378 21.87 5.67 14.82
CA GLN A 378 21.33 5.12 16.07
C GLN A 378 21.03 6.22 17.12
N TYR A 379 21.85 7.27 17.21
CA TYR A 379 21.58 8.43 18.09
C TYR A 379 20.24 9.13 17.79
N ARG A 380 19.73 9.03 16.56
CA ARG A 380 18.40 9.51 16.19
C ARG A 380 17.29 8.76 16.94
N PHE A 381 17.52 7.49 17.26
CA PHE A 381 16.53 6.59 17.85
C PHE A 381 16.75 6.39 19.35
N VAL A 382 17.99 6.24 19.84
CA VAL A 382 18.24 5.98 21.26
C VAL A 382 18.02 7.21 22.13
N GLU A 383 18.23 8.43 21.60
CA GLU A 383 18.01 9.65 22.40
C GLU A 383 16.54 10.07 22.38
N LYS A 384 15.90 10.10 23.54
CA LYS A 384 14.48 10.47 23.67
C LYS A 384 14.13 11.84 23.07
N ASN A 385 15.05 12.80 23.18
CA ASN A 385 14.85 14.15 22.64
C ASN A 385 14.88 14.14 21.12
N ASN A 386 15.63 13.21 20.50
CA ASN A 386 15.63 13.03 19.05
C ASN A 386 14.35 12.34 18.58
N ARG A 387 13.88 11.31 19.29
CA ARG A 387 12.56 10.68 19.03
C ARG A 387 11.43 11.71 19.07
N GLU A 388 11.45 12.58 20.08
CA GLU A 388 10.51 13.69 20.23
C GLU A 388 10.67 14.76 19.14
N ALA A 389 11.89 15.08 18.71
CA ALA A 389 12.11 16.04 17.62
C ALA A 389 11.52 15.51 16.30
N ILE A 390 11.78 14.25 15.97
CA ILE A 390 11.27 13.60 14.74
C ILE A 390 9.75 13.61 14.72
N SER A 391 9.10 13.23 15.83
CA SER A 391 7.63 13.20 15.91
C SER A 391 7.03 14.61 15.76
N LYS A 392 7.67 15.64 16.34
CA LYS A 392 7.27 17.05 16.16
C LYS A 392 7.44 17.52 14.72
N TRP A 393 8.54 17.14 14.06
CA TRP A 393 8.81 17.53 12.68
C TRP A 393 7.84 16.87 11.71
N LEU A 394 7.50 15.59 11.93
CA LEU A 394 6.43 14.90 11.20
C LEU A 394 5.07 15.60 11.40
N CYS A 395 4.71 15.93 12.65
CA CYS A 395 3.47 16.65 12.94
C CYS A 395 3.43 18.03 12.26
N LEU A 396 4.54 18.78 12.29
CA LEU A 396 4.67 20.07 11.62
C LEU A 396 4.44 19.93 10.10
N GLY A 397 5.05 18.92 9.47
CA GLY A 397 4.85 18.67 8.04
C GLY A 397 3.40 18.32 7.71
N LEU A 398 2.73 17.55 8.56
CA LEU A 398 1.28 17.24 8.41
C LEU A 398 0.41 18.48 8.58
N ILE A 399 0.77 19.41 9.48
CA ILE A 399 0.09 20.71 9.62
C ILE A 399 0.28 21.58 8.37
N LYS A 400 1.48 21.60 7.78
CA LYS A 400 1.73 22.32 6.52
C LYS A 400 0.92 21.71 5.38
N PHE A 401 0.94 20.39 5.25
CA PHE A 401 0.12 19.66 4.28
C PHE A 401 -1.37 19.97 4.45
N SER A 402 -1.86 20.03 5.69
CA SER A 402 -3.26 20.38 5.98
C SER A 402 -3.66 21.77 5.51
N ARG A 403 -2.73 22.73 5.49
CA ARG A 403 -2.94 24.09 4.96
C ARG A 403 -3.02 24.05 3.44
N LEU A 404 -2.06 23.40 2.78
CA LEU A 404 -2.06 23.22 1.31
C LEU A 404 -3.37 22.60 0.80
N MET A 405 -3.86 21.57 1.48
CA MET A 405 -5.11 20.89 1.11
C MET A 405 -6.37 21.75 1.33
N ARG A 406 -6.31 22.78 2.19
CA ARG A 406 -7.39 23.75 2.39
C ARG A 406 -7.35 24.85 1.34
N ASP A 407 -6.16 25.39 1.08
CA ASP A 407 -5.98 26.51 0.15
C ASP A 407 -6.24 26.08 -1.30
N GLY A 408 -5.85 24.85 -1.67
CA GLY A 408 -6.15 24.26 -2.99
C GLY A 408 -7.64 23.96 -3.24
N LYS A 409 -8.49 23.97 -2.20
CA LYS A 409 -9.96 23.90 -2.35
C LYS A 409 -10.57 25.28 -2.61
N ALA A 410 -9.99 26.35 -2.08
CA ALA A 410 -10.49 27.72 -2.23
C ALA A 410 -10.28 28.28 -3.65
N THR A 411 -9.30 27.77 -4.40
CA THR A 411 -9.03 28.18 -5.79
C THR A 411 -9.88 27.46 -6.84
N LYS A 412 -10.55 26.35 -6.49
CA LYS A 412 -11.45 25.60 -7.39
C LYS A 412 -12.93 26.00 -7.28
N SER A 413 -13.26 26.96 -6.41
CA SER A 413 -14.62 27.46 -6.18
C SER A 413 -14.85 28.87 -6.72
N LYS A 414 -14.14 29.26 -7.78
CA LYS A 414 -14.39 30.49 -8.54
C LYS A 414 -14.60 30.18 -10.01
#